data_AF-A0A2D7DWD3-F1
#
_entry.id   AF-A0A2D7DWD3-F1
#
_cell.length_a   1.000
_cell.length_b   1.000
_cell.length_c   1.000
_cell.angle_alpha   90.00
_cell.angle_beta   90.00
_cell.angle_gamma   90.00
#
_symmetry.space_group_name_H-M   'P 1'
#
loop_
_entity.id
_entity.type
_entity.pdbx_description
1 polymer ?
#
loop_
_entity_poly.entity_id
_entity_poly.type
_entity_poly.pdbx_seq_one_letter_code
_entity_poly.pdbx_strand_id
1 'polypeptide(L)'
;MSDDLKNVALGKKKLEENDIDGAMHHLHNILKNNKDNIELYLINFDLFCRNQITIKNYNFLKTIAEFYFSDNFIYHQLAFPQAIKLTNFYKNRNDKNRKSSLIDLNIINEKLFQLILKKCLITDLDLEFYLTKIRKKLLTKFLSKSDNQFLVKIYYFLIVFAEQNFFSEFIYDESDEEKELLKKLENKIKKKDDICELSILLISLYKPLSKSNYLKTKLDSYISKSNEFNEFLKYVFHDPNKDKQVAMSLKSMSNFSNETSRLMKSQYEENPFPRWRYTLRPMENIDINELTKRFSQTSFKEPEILIAGCGTGQQALTYSSYKDSKIHAVDLSSVSLAYAIRKAKEKNIKNINFYHLDLLDLELLNKKFDIIISTGCLHHMEKPEDGLESLVNVLKPQGLIYLGLYSKRARSEIEWTRKYIKKKKIDV
;
A
#
# COMPACT_ATOMS: atom_id res chain seq x y z
N MET A 1 -10.14 -0.97 29.11
CA MET A 1 -11.56 -1.03 28.71
C MET A 1 -12.27 0.08 29.45
N SER A 2 -12.38 1.24 28.81
CA SER A 2 -13.05 2.43 29.36
C SER A 2 -14.57 2.22 29.41
N ASP A 3 -15.24 3.03 30.24
CA ASP A 3 -16.68 2.95 30.54
C ASP A 3 -17.61 3.13 29.33
N ASP A 4 -17.11 3.48 28.14
CA ASP A 4 -17.91 3.65 26.92
C ASP A 4 -18.50 2.35 26.37
N LEU A 5 -17.92 1.19 26.70
CA LEU A 5 -18.48 -0.12 26.32
C LEU A 5 -19.79 -0.46 27.05
N LYS A 6 -20.09 0.19 28.19
CA LYS A 6 -21.32 -0.09 28.96
C LYS A 6 -22.61 0.36 28.25
N ASN A 7 -22.51 1.27 27.27
CA ASN A 7 -23.67 1.87 26.61
C ASN A 7 -23.94 1.33 25.19
N VAL A 8 -23.19 0.33 24.72
CA VAL A 8 -23.54 -0.39 23.48
C VAL A 8 -24.65 -1.38 23.81
N ALA A 9 -25.88 -0.89 23.98
CA ALA A 9 -27.04 -1.74 24.19
C ALA A 9 -27.23 -2.65 22.96
N LEU A 10 -26.97 -3.95 23.12
CA LEU A 10 -27.08 -5.03 22.12
C LEU A 10 -28.51 -5.29 21.59
N GLY A 11 -29.44 -4.35 21.79
CA GLY A 11 -30.87 -4.58 21.55
C GLY A 11 -31.42 -5.72 22.42
N LYS A 12 -32.47 -6.40 21.94
CA LYS A 12 -33.14 -7.51 22.66
C LYS A 12 -32.40 -8.87 22.59
N LYS A 13 -31.24 -8.94 21.93
CA LYS A 13 -30.54 -10.22 21.70
C LYS A 13 -29.48 -10.43 22.79
N LYS A 14 -29.60 -11.49 23.57
CA LYS A 14 -28.53 -11.93 24.48
C LYS A 14 -27.47 -12.65 23.64
N LEU A 15 -26.24 -12.14 23.62
CA LEU A 15 -25.10 -12.85 23.06
C LEU A 15 -24.72 -14.00 24.01
N GLU A 16 -24.50 -15.18 23.45
CA GLU A 16 -23.91 -16.29 24.20
C GLU A 16 -22.40 -16.08 24.33
N GLU A 17 -21.78 -16.72 25.33
CA GLU A 17 -20.33 -16.71 25.47
C GLU A 17 -19.69 -17.33 24.20
N ASN A 18 -18.70 -16.63 23.62
CA ASN A 18 -18.05 -16.99 22.34
C ASN A 18 -18.93 -16.87 21.08
N ASP A 19 -20.07 -16.17 21.10
CA ASP A 19 -20.85 -15.84 19.90
C ASP A 19 -20.20 -14.72 19.06
N ILE A 20 -19.09 -15.04 18.40
CA ILE A 20 -18.33 -14.10 17.55
C ILE A 20 -19.20 -13.61 16.38
N ASP A 21 -19.96 -14.50 15.74
CA ASP A 21 -20.84 -14.15 14.62
C ASP A 21 -21.93 -13.16 15.04
N GLY A 22 -22.57 -13.39 16.20
CA GLY A 22 -23.53 -12.47 16.78
C GLY A 22 -22.93 -11.12 17.12
N ALA A 23 -21.77 -11.10 17.79
CA ALA A 23 -21.06 -9.86 18.13
C ALA A 23 -20.74 -9.04 16.86
N MET A 24 -20.20 -9.70 15.84
CA MET A 24 -19.90 -9.05 14.56
C MET A 24 -21.15 -8.50 13.88
N HIS A 25 -22.26 -9.25 13.91
CA HIS A 25 -23.51 -8.80 13.30
C HIS A 25 -24.02 -7.51 13.96
N HIS A 26 -23.98 -7.43 15.29
CA HIS A 26 -24.39 -6.25 16.03
C HIS A 26 -23.48 -5.05 15.76
N LEU A 27 -22.16 -5.24 15.87
CA LEU A 27 -21.19 -4.18 15.59
C LEU A 27 -21.32 -3.69 14.15
N HIS A 28 -21.44 -4.59 13.19
CA HIS A 28 -21.62 -4.23 11.79
C HIS A 28 -22.89 -3.39 11.56
N ASN A 29 -24.01 -3.71 12.22
CA ASN A 29 -25.23 -2.91 12.10
C ASN A 29 -25.07 -1.48 12.65
N ILE A 30 -24.30 -1.29 13.72
CA ILE A 30 -23.95 0.04 14.23
C ILE A 30 -23.05 0.77 13.21
N LEU A 31 -22.01 0.09 12.73
CA LEU A 31 -20.99 0.65 11.84
C LEU A 31 -21.50 1.00 10.43
N LYS A 32 -22.61 0.40 9.97
CA LYS A 32 -23.25 0.75 8.68
C LYS A 32 -23.55 2.25 8.59
N ASN A 33 -23.96 2.86 9.70
CA ASN A 33 -24.35 4.27 9.76
C ASN A 33 -23.37 5.13 10.57
N ASN A 34 -22.33 4.54 11.17
CA ASN A 34 -21.37 5.24 12.00
C ASN A 34 -19.96 4.65 11.87
N LYS A 35 -19.35 4.79 10.68
CA LYS A 35 -17.98 4.30 10.41
C LYS A 35 -16.91 5.08 11.17
N ASP A 36 -17.25 6.23 11.74
CA ASP A 36 -16.31 7.12 12.42
C ASP A 36 -16.14 6.78 13.90
N ASN A 37 -16.91 5.81 14.43
CA ASN A 37 -16.55 5.16 15.68
C ASN A 37 -15.36 4.21 15.44
N ILE A 38 -14.15 4.77 15.46
CA ILE A 38 -12.88 4.09 15.14
C ILE A 38 -12.67 2.87 16.04
N GLU A 39 -12.99 2.96 17.33
CA GLU A 39 -12.82 1.86 18.28
C GLU A 39 -13.67 0.64 17.89
N LEU A 40 -14.99 0.82 17.74
CA LEU A 40 -15.88 -0.26 17.32
C LEU A 40 -15.52 -0.79 15.93
N TYR A 41 -15.09 0.10 15.05
CA TYR A 41 -14.67 -0.26 13.70
C TYR A 41 -13.48 -1.22 13.71
N LEU A 42 -12.44 -0.88 14.48
CA LEU A 42 -11.23 -1.69 14.63
C LEU A 42 -11.52 -3.01 15.36
N ILE A 43 -12.35 -3.00 16.40
CA ILE A 43 -12.78 -4.23 17.09
C ILE A 43 -13.49 -5.18 16.12
N ASN A 44 -14.46 -4.69 15.36
CA ASN A 44 -15.21 -5.56 14.44
C ASN A 44 -14.36 -6.04 13.25
N PHE A 45 -13.39 -5.23 12.81
CA PHE A 45 -12.44 -5.62 11.76
C PHE A 45 -11.51 -6.73 12.24
N ASP A 46 -11.03 -6.61 13.47
CA ASP A 46 -10.20 -7.61 14.11
C ASP A 46 -10.96 -8.93 14.34
N LEU A 47 -12.21 -8.87 14.83
CA LEU A 47 -13.09 -10.04 14.92
C LEU A 47 -13.23 -10.74 13.57
N PHE A 48 -13.47 -9.98 12.49
CA PHE A 48 -13.53 -10.52 11.14
C PHE A 48 -12.23 -11.26 10.76
N CYS A 49 -11.06 -10.66 11.04
CA CYS A 49 -9.77 -11.25 10.68
C CYS A 49 -9.50 -12.57 11.42
N ARG A 50 -10.05 -12.75 12.63
CA ARG A 50 -9.82 -13.94 13.47
C ARG A 50 -10.94 -14.97 13.41
N ASN A 51 -12.09 -14.65 12.81
CA ASN A 51 -13.26 -15.53 12.83
C ASN A 51 -13.06 -16.81 11.98
N GLN A 52 -13.64 -17.92 12.42
CA GLN A 52 -13.64 -19.17 11.67
C GLN A 52 -14.71 -19.12 10.57
N ILE A 53 -14.30 -19.44 9.33
CA ILE A 53 -15.24 -19.56 8.21
C ILE A 53 -15.90 -20.93 8.27
N THR A 54 -17.23 -20.94 8.29
CA THR A 54 -18.08 -22.13 8.21
C THR A 54 -19.08 -21.99 7.07
N ILE A 55 -19.73 -23.09 6.68
CA ILE A 55 -20.81 -23.05 5.69
C ILE A 55 -21.95 -22.14 6.15
N LYS A 56 -22.23 -22.09 7.46
CA LYS A 56 -23.33 -21.30 8.04
C LYS A 56 -23.08 -19.80 7.95
N ASN A 57 -21.84 -19.34 8.17
CA ASN A 57 -21.51 -17.92 8.23
C ASN A 57 -20.82 -17.37 6.97
N TYR A 58 -20.54 -18.21 5.95
CA TYR A 58 -19.83 -17.81 4.73
C TYR A 58 -20.39 -16.53 4.08
N ASN A 59 -21.70 -16.49 3.81
CA ASN A 59 -22.33 -15.34 3.13
C ASN A 59 -22.32 -14.08 4.00
N PHE A 60 -22.48 -14.24 5.31
CA PHE A 60 -22.37 -13.15 6.27
C PHE A 60 -20.95 -12.58 6.29
N LEU A 61 -19.93 -13.42 6.47
CA LEU A 61 -18.53 -12.99 6.47
C LEU A 61 -18.11 -12.39 5.14
N LYS A 62 -18.63 -12.88 4.02
CA LYS A 62 -18.41 -12.27 2.70
C LYS A 62 -18.96 -10.83 2.65
N THR A 63 -20.14 -10.61 3.21
CA THR A 63 -20.73 -9.26 3.31
C THR A 63 -19.89 -8.34 4.18
N ILE A 64 -19.37 -8.85 5.30
CA ILE A 64 -18.44 -8.12 6.18
C ILE A 64 -17.13 -7.80 5.46
N ALA A 65 -16.56 -8.75 4.72
CA ALA A 65 -15.36 -8.54 3.93
C ALA A 65 -15.56 -7.43 2.90
N GLU A 66 -16.67 -7.46 2.15
CA GLU A 66 -16.99 -6.40 1.18
C GLU A 66 -17.19 -5.03 1.83
N PHE A 67 -17.79 -4.96 3.03
CA PHE A 67 -17.94 -3.72 3.78
C PHE A 67 -16.57 -3.08 4.09
N TYR A 68 -15.63 -3.88 4.58
CA TYR A 68 -14.29 -3.42 4.91
C TYR A 68 -13.45 -3.08 3.68
N PHE A 69 -13.48 -3.93 2.65
CA PHE A 69 -12.70 -3.71 1.43
C PHE A 69 -13.24 -2.58 0.53
N SER A 70 -14.49 -2.18 0.73
CA SER A 70 -15.04 -0.97 0.10
C SER A 70 -14.55 0.32 0.77
N ASP A 71 -13.92 0.22 1.94
CA ASP A 71 -13.33 1.35 2.66
C ASP A 71 -11.90 1.65 2.16
N ASN A 72 -11.48 2.90 2.25
CA ASN A 72 -10.11 3.34 1.92
C ASN A 72 -9.23 3.49 3.16
N PHE A 73 -9.77 3.21 4.36
CA PHE A 73 -9.16 3.60 5.63
C PHE A 73 -8.76 2.41 6.53
N ILE A 74 -8.43 1.27 5.93
CA ILE A 74 -8.03 0.05 6.66
C ILE A 74 -6.72 -0.52 6.14
N TYR A 75 -6.08 -1.31 7.00
CA TYR A 75 -4.94 -2.12 6.61
C TYR A 75 -5.41 -3.45 5.97
N HIS A 76 -5.81 -3.36 4.70
CA HIS A 76 -6.43 -4.46 3.94
C HIS A 76 -5.60 -5.74 3.92
N GLN A 77 -4.27 -5.61 3.91
CA GLN A 77 -3.36 -6.76 3.87
C GLN A 77 -3.54 -7.69 5.08
N LEU A 78 -3.92 -7.17 6.25
CA LEU A 78 -4.20 -7.98 7.44
C LEU A 78 -5.41 -8.89 7.25
N ALA A 79 -6.41 -8.42 6.51
CA ALA A 79 -7.63 -9.15 6.21
C ALA A 79 -7.50 -10.06 4.97
N PHE A 80 -6.45 -9.92 4.16
CA PHE A 80 -6.29 -10.65 2.90
C PHE A 80 -6.42 -12.18 3.06
N PRO A 81 -5.75 -12.86 4.03
CA PRO A 81 -5.83 -14.31 4.17
C PRO A 81 -7.25 -14.81 4.47
N GLN A 82 -8.07 -13.98 5.11
CA GLN A 82 -9.46 -14.29 5.43
C GLN A 82 -10.38 -13.98 4.25
N ALA A 83 -10.23 -12.79 3.65
CA ALA A 83 -11.08 -12.34 2.56
C ALA A 83 -10.95 -13.21 1.31
N ILE A 84 -9.73 -13.68 0.97
CA ILE A 84 -9.53 -14.51 -0.22
C ILE A 84 -10.32 -15.82 -0.14
N LYS A 85 -10.46 -16.41 1.06
CA LYS A 85 -11.23 -17.64 1.29
C LYS A 85 -12.72 -17.50 1.02
N LEU A 86 -13.23 -16.27 0.98
CA LEU A 86 -14.63 -15.92 0.72
C LEU A 86 -14.92 -15.62 -0.76
N THR A 87 -13.93 -15.84 -1.64
CA THR A 87 -14.05 -15.63 -3.09
C THR A 87 -14.40 -16.92 -3.83
N ASN A 88 -15.03 -16.77 -5.00
CA ASN A 88 -15.24 -17.84 -5.97
C ASN A 88 -13.91 -18.44 -6.45
N PHE A 89 -12.83 -17.63 -6.51
CA PHE A 89 -11.49 -18.11 -6.81
C PHE A 89 -11.06 -19.23 -5.85
N TYR A 90 -11.21 -18.99 -4.55
CA TYR A 90 -10.78 -19.93 -3.53
C TYR A 90 -11.72 -21.13 -3.42
N LYS A 91 -13.04 -20.91 -3.57
CA LYS A 91 -14.03 -21.99 -3.61
C LYS A 91 -13.74 -23.01 -4.70
N ASN A 92 -13.27 -22.54 -5.86
CA ASN A 92 -12.98 -23.37 -7.04
C ASN A 92 -11.49 -23.76 -7.13
N ARG A 93 -10.68 -23.55 -6.08
CA ARG A 93 -9.22 -23.78 -6.11
C ARG A 93 -8.84 -25.24 -6.39
N ASN A 94 -9.61 -26.17 -5.85
CA ASN A 94 -9.38 -27.62 -5.98
C ASN A 94 -10.14 -28.27 -7.14
N ASP A 95 -10.88 -27.49 -7.94
CA ASP A 95 -11.61 -28.04 -9.07
C ASP A 95 -10.61 -28.46 -10.17
N LYS A 96 -10.36 -29.76 -10.29
CA LYS A 96 -9.53 -30.35 -11.37
C LYS A 96 -10.07 -30.04 -12.76
N ASN A 97 -11.36 -29.70 -12.88
CA ASN A 97 -12.00 -29.29 -14.13
C ASN A 97 -11.94 -27.78 -14.37
N ARG A 98 -11.24 -27.00 -13.53
CA ARG A 98 -10.92 -25.60 -13.83
C ARG A 98 -10.05 -25.59 -15.06
N LYS A 99 -10.70 -25.57 -16.23
CA LYS A 99 -10.07 -25.54 -17.54
C LYS A 99 -9.19 -24.31 -17.53
N SER A 100 -7.89 -24.51 -17.32
CA SER A 100 -6.90 -23.44 -17.27
C SER A 100 -6.82 -22.67 -18.59
N SER A 101 -7.56 -23.09 -19.62
CA SER A 101 -7.73 -22.46 -20.92
C SER A 101 -8.82 -21.37 -20.97
N LEU A 102 -9.77 -21.30 -20.04
CA LEU A 102 -10.85 -20.29 -20.08
C LEU A 102 -10.70 -19.19 -19.01
N ILE A 103 -11.20 -17.98 -19.30
CA ILE A 103 -11.33 -16.88 -18.35
C ILE A 103 -12.69 -17.04 -17.64
N ASP A 104 -12.67 -17.26 -16.33
CA ASP A 104 -13.89 -17.47 -15.56
C ASP A 104 -14.51 -16.13 -15.13
N LEU A 105 -15.61 -15.75 -15.79
CA LEU A 105 -16.36 -14.52 -15.51
C LEU A 105 -16.94 -14.48 -14.09
N ASN A 106 -17.27 -15.63 -13.48
CA ASN A 106 -17.80 -15.67 -12.12
C ASN A 106 -16.72 -15.35 -11.08
N ILE A 107 -15.45 -15.51 -11.43
CA ILE A 107 -14.32 -15.12 -10.59
C ILE A 107 -13.97 -13.66 -10.85
N ILE A 108 -13.69 -13.29 -12.10
CA ILE A 108 -13.12 -11.96 -12.38
C ILE A 108 -14.13 -10.81 -12.21
N ASN A 109 -15.43 -11.10 -12.29
CA ASN A 109 -16.50 -10.11 -12.02
C ASN A 109 -17.05 -10.19 -10.58
N GLU A 110 -16.49 -11.04 -9.73
CA GLU A 110 -16.86 -11.05 -8.32
C GLU A 110 -16.38 -9.76 -7.63
N LYS A 111 -17.30 -9.06 -6.99
CA LYS A 111 -17.03 -7.78 -6.30
C LYS A 111 -15.90 -7.90 -5.28
N LEU A 112 -15.97 -8.87 -4.36
CA LEU A 112 -14.91 -9.06 -3.36
C LEU A 112 -13.55 -9.37 -4.00
N PHE A 113 -13.51 -10.16 -5.07
CA PHE A 113 -12.28 -10.47 -5.80
C PHE A 113 -11.64 -9.21 -6.40
N GLN A 114 -12.44 -8.37 -7.07
CA GLN A 114 -11.95 -7.10 -7.63
C GLN A 114 -11.50 -6.11 -6.56
N LEU A 115 -12.21 -6.05 -5.42
CA LEU A 115 -11.77 -5.24 -4.29
C LEU A 115 -10.45 -5.76 -3.70
N ILE A 116 -10.26 -7.08 -3.59
CA ILE A 116 -8.98 -7.66 -3.14
C ILE A 116 -7.84 -7.25 -4.09
N LEU A 117 -8.05 -7.37 -5.41
CA LEU A 117 -7.06 -6.95 -6.40
C LEU A 117 -6.72 -5.46 -6.31
N LYS A 118 -7.70 -4.61 -5.99
CA LYS A 118 -7.49 -3.16 -5.87
C LYS A 118 -6.74 -2.76 -4.60
N LYS A 119 -6.83 -3.57 -3.54
CA LYS A 119 -6.52 -3.15 -2.15
C LYS A 119 -5.36 -3.89 -1.50
N CYS A 120 -5.05 -5.10 -1.97
CA CYS A 120 -4.05 -5.97 -1.35
C CYS A 120 -2.90 -6.26 -2.30
N LEU A 121 -1.71 -6.39 -1.75
CA LEU A 121 -0.62 -7.04 -2.46
C LEU A 121 -0.95 -8.54 -2.50
N ILE A 122 -1.11 -9.07 -3.71
CA ILE A 122 -1.36 -10.51 -3.87
C ILE A 122 -0.08 -11.24 -3.45
N THR A 123 -0.25 -12.18 -2.53
CA THR A 123 0.82 -13.04 -1.98
C THR A 123 0.41 -14.52 -1.98
N ASP A 124 -0.69 -14.86 -2.67
CA ASP A 124 -1.13 -16.24 -2.87
C ASP A 124 -0.63 -16.72 -4.26
N LEU A 125 0.24 -17.73 -4.25
CA LEU A 125 0.93 -18.21 -5.47
C LEU A 125 -0.04 -18.74 -6.54
N ASP A 126 -1.13 -19.41 -6.14
CA ASP A 126 -2.10 -19.92 -7.11
C ASP A 126 -2.86 -18.77 -7.78
N LEU A 127 -3.15 -17.71 -7.02
CA LEU A 127 -3.76 -16.49 -7.55
C LEU A 127 -2.79 -15.76 -8.50
N GLU A 128 -1.52 -15.61 -8.14
CA GLU A 128 -0.51 -15.00 -9.02
C GLU A 128 -0.38 -15.76 -10.34
N PHE A 129 -0.32 -17.09 -10.27
CA PHE A 129 -0.26 -17.94 -11.46
C PHE A 129 -1.52 -17.82 -12.33
N TYR A 130 -2.70 -17.76 -11.70
CA TYR A 130 -3.97 -17.55 -12.41
C TYR A 130 -4.00 -16.19 -13.12
N LEU A 131 -3.59 -15.11 -12.44
CA LEU A 131 -3.54 -13.76 -12.99
C LEU A 131 -2.53 -13.66 -14.14
N THR A 132 -1.35 -14.26 -14.00
CA THR A 132 -0.32 -14.32 -15.06
C THR A 132 -0.87 -14.98 -16.32
N LYS A 133 -1.55 -16.13 -16.19
CA LYS A 133 -2.19 -16.81 -17.33
C LYS A 133 -3.30 -15.99 -17.98
N ILE A 134 -4.13 -15.31 -17.19
CA ILE A 134 -5.22 -14.49 -17.71
C ILE A 134 -4.67 -13.27 -18.46
N ARG A 135 -3.62 -12.62 -17.94
CA ARG A 135 -2.95 -11.48 -18.56
C ARG A 135 -2.56 -11.77 -20.02
N LYS A 136 -1.89 -12.89 -20.27
CA LYS A 136 -1.52 -13.36 -21.62
C LYS A 136 -2.73 -13.52 -22.55
N LYS A 137 -3.78 -14.18 -22.06
CA LYS A 137 -4.99 -14.45 -22.85
C LYS A 137 -5.75 -13.19 -23.23
N LEU A 138 -5.84 -12.23 -22.31
CA LEU A 138 -6.50 -10.95 -22.56
C LEU A 138 -5.80 -10.19 -23.68
N LEU A 139 -4.46 -10.15 -23.65
CA LEU A 139 -3.65 -9.52 -24.69
C LEU A 139 -3.86 -10.22 -26.05
N THR A 140 -3.79 -11.56 -26.07
CA THR A 140 -4.01 -12.37 -27.28
C THR A 140 -5.41 -12.13 -27.86
N LYS A 141 -6.44 -12.15 -27.02
CA LYS A 141 -7.83 -11.95 -27.42
C LYS A 141 -8.05 -10.58 -28.04
N PHE A 142 -7.54 -9.52 -27.41
CA PHE A 142 -7.64 -8.16 -27.96
C PHE A 142 -6.99 -8.01 -29.34
N LEU A 143 -5.80 -8.62 -29.54
CA LEU A 143 -5.06 -8.51 -30.79
C LEU A 143 -5.66 -9.34 -31.92
N SER A 144 -6.26 -10.50 -31.59
CA SER A 144 -6.99 -11.33 -32.55
C SER A 144 -8.28 -10.68 -33.09
N LYS A 145 -8.71 -9.55 -32.50
CA LYS A 145 -10.03 -8.92 -32.73
C LYS A 145 -11.22 -9.85 -32.50
N SER A 146 -11.01 -10.99 -31.84
CA SER A 146 -12.09 -11.90 -31.47
C SER A 146 -12.83 -11.32 -30.26
N ASP A 147 -14.03 -10.79 -30.50
CA ASP A 147 -14.98 -10.39 -29.46
C ASP A 147 -14.50 -9.27 -28.53
N ASN A 148 -14.44 -8.04 -29.07
CA ASN A 148 -14.21 -6.84 -28.25
C ASN A 148 -15.32 -6.61 -27.21
N GLN A 149 -16.53 -7.14 -27.44
CA GLN A 149 -17.64 -7.04 -26.48
C GLN A 149 -17.30 -7.76 -25.16
N PHE A 150 -16.55 -8.88 -25.22
CA PHE A 150 -16.03 -9.54 -24.02
C PHE A 150 -15.19 -8.61 -23.15
N LEU A 151 -14.23 -7.88 -23.74
CA LEU A 151 -13.34 -7.00 -22.98
C LEU A 151 -14.09 -5.83 -22.35
N VAL A 152 -15.15 -5.34 -23.01
CA VAL A 152 -16.05 -4.35 -22.44
C VAL A 152 -16.80 -4.91 -21.22
N LYS A 153 -17.24 -6.18 -21.25
CA LYS A 153 -17.92 -6.82 -20.10
C LYS A 153 -17.03 -6.99 -18.86
N ILE A 154 -15.71 -6.94 -19.03
CA ILE A 154 -14.72 -7.08 -17.94
C ILE A 154 -13.91 -5.81 -17.74
N TYR A 155 -14.40 -4.67 -18.24
CA TYR A 155 -13.67 -3.40 -18.25
C TYR A 155 -13.19 -2.97 -16.85
N TYR A 156 -14.08 -3.06 -15.84
CA TYR A 156 -13.70 -2.75 -14.47
C TYR A 156 -12.65 -3.71 -13.89
N PHE A 157 -12.73 -5.01 -14.23
CA PHE A 157 -11.70 -5.97 -13.87
C PHE A 157 -10.34 -5.60 -14.49
N LEU A 158 -10.31 -5.18 -15.75
CA LEU A 158 -9.07 -4.72 -16.41
C LEU A 158 -8.47 -3.51 -15.71
N ILE A 159 -9.30 -2.58 -15.23
CA ILE A 159 -8.85 -1.43 -14.43
C ILE A 159 -8.14 -1.92 -13.16
N VAL A 160 -8.83 -2.69 -12.31
CA VAL A 160 -8.24 -3.10 -11.02
C VAL A 160 -7.05 -4.05 -11.22
N PHE A 161 -7.03 -4.83 -12.30
CA PHE A 161 -5.89 -5.68 -12.61
C PHE A 161 -4.67 -4.86 -13.08
N ALA A 162 -4.87 -3.81 -13.87
CA ALA A 162 -3.81 -2.87 -14.23
C ALA A 162 -3.29 -2.08 -13.02
N GLU A 163 -4.19 -1.61 -12.13
CA GLU A 163 -3.79 -1.02 -10.85
C GLU A 163 -2.94 -2.01 -10.02
N GLN A 164 -3.31 -3.29 -10.00
CA GLN A 164 -2.57 -4.30 -9.25
C GLN A 164 -1.18 -4.57 -9.83
N ASN A 165 -1.03 -4.57 -11.16
CA ASN A 165 0.29 -4.72 -11.80
C ASN A 165 1.20 -3.53 -11.46
N PHE A 166 0.65 -2.31 -11.42
CA PHE A 166 1.40 -1.16 -10.94
C PHE A 166 1.75 -1.26 -9.44
N PHE A 167 0.81 -1.72 -8.61
CA PHE A 167 1.01 -1.84 -7.17
C PHE A 167 2.04 -2.92 -6.78
N SER A 168 2.10 -4.01 -7.55
CA SER A 168 3.05 -5.13 -7.40
C SER A 168 4.34 -4.97 -8.20
N GLU A 169 4.60 -3.79 -8.77
CA GLU A 169 5.82 -3.50 -9.54
C GLU A 169 6.05 -4.46 -10.71
N PHE A 170 4.96 -4.93 -11.33
CA PHE A 170 4.99 -5.78 -12.52
C PHE A 170 5.72 -7.12 -12.29
N ILE A 171 5.62 -7.68 -11.07
CA ILE A 171 6.30 -8.93 -10.66
C ILE A 171 5.93 -10.18 -11.48
N TYR A 172 4.82 -10.17 -12.21
CA TYR A 172 4.38 -11.33 -12.98
C TYR A 172 5.29 -11.60 -14.19
N ASP A 173 5.71 -12.86 -14.33
CA ASP A 173 6.58 -13.32 -15.42
C ASP A 173 5.99 -13.09 -16.81
N GLU A 174 6.83 -12.65 -17.75
CA GLU A 174 6.46 -12.29 -19.12
C GLU A 174 7.15 -13.21 -20.13
N SER A 175 6.36 -14.01 -20.85
CA SER A 175 6.87 -14.92 -21.88
C SER A 175 7.31 -14.19 -23.15
N ASP A 176 8.20 -14.78 -23.95
CA ASP A 176 8.65 -14.19 -25.22
C ASP A 176 7.50 -13.98 -26.22
N GLU A 177 6.48 -14.83 -26.17
CA GLU A 177 5.25 -14.63 -26.95
C GLU A 177 4.51 -13.36 -26.51
N GLU A 178 4.42 -13.08 -25.21
CA GLU A 178 3.81 -11.85 -24.69
C GLU A 178 4.60 -10.62 -25.11
N LYS A 179 5.95 -10.67 -25.08
CA LYS A 179 6.81 -9.58 -25.57
C LYS A 179 6.49 -9.22 -27.03
N GLU A 180 6.32 -10.23 -27.89
CA GLU A 180 5.96 -10.02 -29.29
C GLU A 180 4.54 -9.49 -29.47
N LEU A 181 3.57 -9.97 -28.68
CA LEU A 181 2.21 -9.43 -28.67
C LEU A 181 2.19 -7.98 -28.17
N LEU A 182 2.98 -7.65 -27.16
CA LEU A 182 3.09 -6.30 -26.60
C LEU A 182 3.63 -5.32 -27.64
N LYS A 183 4.67 -5.70 -28.39
CA LYS A 183 5.17 -4.91 -29.53
C LYS A 183 4.07 -4.62 -30.56
N LYS A 184 3.23 -5.61 -30.88
CA LYS A 184 2.07 -5.43 -31.78
C LYS A 184 1.04 -4.45 -31.21
N LEU A 185 0.75 -4.55 -29.90
CA LEU A 185 -0.15 -3.61 -29.21
C LEU A 185 0.40 -2.18 -29.25
N GLU A 186 1.69 -1.99 -28.92
CA GLU A 186 2.32 -0.67 -28.96
C GLU A 186 2.26 -0.04 -30.35
N ASN A 187 2.58 -0.82 -31.40
CA ASN A 187 2.49 -0.34 -32.78
C ASN A 187 1.07 0.07 -33.16
N LYS A 188 0.05 -0.66 -32.67
CA LYS A 188 -1.36 -0.31 -32.86
C LYS A 188 -1.73 0.99 -32.15
N ILE A 189 -1.22 1.22 -30.93
CA ILE A 189 -1.44 2.46 -30.17
C ILE A 189 -0.75 3.65 -30.84
N LYS A 190 0.51 3.50 -31.28
CA LYS A 190 1.28 4.58 -31.93
C LYS A 190 0.64 5.07 -33.22
N LYS A 191 -0.02 4.18 -33.99
CA LYS A 191 -0.69 4.50 -35.26
C LYS A 191 -2.01 5.26 -35.13
N LYS A 192 -2.58 5.38 -33.94
CA LYS A 192 -3.85 6.06 -33.71
C LYS A 192 -3.63 7.31 -32.87
N ASP A 193 -4.27 8.41 -33.24
CA ASP A 193 -4.22 9.64 -32.46
C ASP A 193 -5.08 9.53 -31.20
N ASP A 194 -6.28 8.96 -31.34
CA ASP A 194 -7.21 8.76 -30.23
C ASP A 194 -6.78 7.66 -29.25
N ILE A 195 -7.10 7.87 -27.98
CA ILE A 195 -6.90 6.89 -26.92
C ILE A 195 -7.98 5.81 -26.97
N CYS A 196 -7.52 4.56 -27.07
CA CYS A 196 -8.34 3.38 -26.79
C CYS A 196 -8.03 2.89 -25.38
N GLU A 197 -8.92 3.14 -24.43
CA GLU A 197 -8.73 2.79 -23.01
C GLU A 197 -8.41 1.32 -22.80
N LEU A 198 -9.06 0.40 -23.51
CA LEU A 198 -8.73 -1.03 -23.45
C LEU A 198 -7.27 -1.31 -23.82
N SER A 199 -6.72 -0.58 -24.79
CA SER A 199 -5.30 -0.72 -25.16
C SER A 199 -4.39 -0.17 -24.05
N ILE A 200 -4.80 0.91 -23.39
CA ILE A 200 -4.08 1.51 -22.25
C ILE A 200 -4.12 0.57 -21.03
N LEU A 201 -5.26 -0.04 -20.73
CA LEU A 201 -5.36 -1.02 -19.64
C LEU A 201 -4.48 -2.23 -19.91
N LEU A 202 -4.51 -2.76 -21.14
CA LEU A 202 -3.72 -3.94 -21.51
C LEU A 202 -2.20 -3.67 -21.47
N ILE A 203 -1.73 -2.51 -21.93
CA ILE A 203 -0.30 -2.19 -21.82
C ILE A 203 0.14 -1.98 -20.37
N SER A 204 -0.75 -1.42 -19.53
CA SER A 204 -0.53 -1.26 -18.09
C SER A 204 -0.55 -2.57 -17.29
N LEU A 205 -0.84 -3.72 -17.92
CA LEU A 205 -0.62 -5.02 -17.29
C LEU A 205 0.85 -5.48 -17.37
N TYR A 206 1.68 -4.85 -18.19
CA TYR A 206 3.04 -5.29 -18.45
C TYR A 206 4.10 -4.27 -18.05
N LYS A 207 3.77 -2.97 -18.07
CA LYS A 207 4.74 -1.95 -17.73
C LYS A 207 4.12 -0.64 -17.24
N PRO A 208 4.90 0.19 -16.51
CA PRO A 208 4.45 1.52 -16.12
C PRO A 208 4.15 2.39 -17.34
N LEU A 209 3.04 3.13 -17.32
CA LEU A 209 2.70 4.08 -18.38
C LEU A 209 3.75 5.18 -18.53
N SER A 210 4.45 5.54 -17.44
CA SER A 210 5.57 6.49 -17.44
C SER A 210 6.76 6.04 -18.31
N LYS A 211 6.92 4.73 -18.58
CA LYS A 211 7.94 4.21 -19.50
C LYS A 211 7.51 4.26 -20.98
N SER A 212 6.32 4.77 -21.28
CA SER A 212 5.77 4.85 -22.65
C SER A 212 5.73 6.30 -23.14
N ASN A 213 6.88 6.86 -23.56
CA ASN A 213 7.00 8.27 -23.95
C ASN A 213 5.99 8.73 -25.02
N TYR A 214 5.63 7.85 -25.95
CA TYR A 214 4.65 8.13 -27.01
C TYR A 214 3.20 8.30 -26.49
N LEU A 215 2.93 7.89 -25.25
CA LEU A 215 1.65 8.10 -24.58
C LEU A 215 1.63 9.37 -23.73
N LYS A 216 2.78 9.96 -23.42
CA LYS A 216 2.89 11.01 -22.40
C LYS A 216 1.96 12.18 -22.70
N THR A 217 2.09 12.79 -23.89
CA THR A 217 1.26 13.94 -24.28
C THR A 217 -0.21 13.55 -24.44
N LYS A 218 -0.49 12.34 -24.95
CA LYS A 218 -1.86 11.86 -25.15
C LYS A 218 -2.60 11.70 -23.83
N LEU A 219 -1.96 11.10 -22.83
CA LEU A 219 -2.57 10.83 -21.53
C LEU A 219 -2.65 12.07 -20.63
N ASP A 220 -1.73 13.02 -20.76
CA ASP A 220 -1.69 14.21 -19.89
C ASP A 220 -2.96 15.07 -19.99
N SER A 221 -3.52 15.20 -21.20
CA SER A 221 -4.75 15.95 -21.46
C SER A 221 -6.00 15.07 -21.57
N TYR A 222 -5.89 13.75 -21.39
CA TYR A 222 -7.01 12.84 -21.61
C TYR A 222 -7.95 12.83 -20.40
N ILE A 223 -9.24 12.98 -20.67
CA ILE A 223 -10.31 12.86 -19.67
C ILE A 223 -11.29 11.82 -20.19
N SER A 224 -11.42 10.71 -19.46
CA SER A 224 -12.39 9.66 -19.75
C SER A 224 -13.79 10.04 -19.29
N LYS A 225 -14.80 9.43 -19.91
CA LYS A 225 -16.17 9.42 -19.39
C LYS A 225 -16.35 8.48 -18.18
N SER A 226 -15.44 7.51 -17.99
CA SER A 226 -15.42 6.62 -16.81
C SER A 226 -14.62 7.27 -15.69
N ASN A 227 -15.29 7.45 -14.54
CA ASN A 227 -14.62 7.92 -13.33
C ASN A 227 -13.56 6.93 -12.84
N GLU A 228 -13.81 5.63 -13.00
CA GLU A 228 -12.90 4.57 -12.60
C GLU A 228 -11.60 4.61 -13.42
N PHE A 229 -11.69 4.89 -14.72
CA PHE A 229 -10.52 5.05 -15.57
C PHE A 229 -9.74 6.33 -15.26
N ASN A 230 -10.42 7.43 -14.95
CA ASN A 230 -9.77 8.67 -14.51
C ASN A 230 -9.02 8.47 -13.18
N GLU A 231 -9.60 7.75 -12.21
CA GLU A 231 -8.92 7.41 -10.96
C GLU A 231 -7.74 6.45 -11.17
N PHE A 232 -7.87 5.52 -12.12
CA PHE A 232 -6.76 4.68 -12.56
C PHE A 232 -5.61 5.52 -13.14
N LEU A 233 -5.88 6.38 -14.14
CA LEU A 233 -4.86 7.24 -14.74
C LEU A 233 -4.22 8.17 -13.72
N LYS A 234 -5.03 8.72 -12.81
CA LYS A 234 -4.52 9.50 -11.68
C LYS A 234 -3.49 8.70 -10.89
N TYR A 235 -3.83 7.47 -10.49
CA TYR A 235 -2.97 6.63 -9.68
C TYR A 235 -1.69 6.15 -10.41
N VAL A 236 -1.81 5.67 -11.66
CA VAL A 236 -0.70 5.01 -12.36
C VAL A 236 0.14 5.93 -13.26
N PHE A 237 -0.34 7.15 -13.53
CA PHE A 237 0.30 8.07 -14.46
C PHE A 237 0.44 9.49 -13.91
N HIS A 238 -0.65 10.17 -13.55
CA HIS A 238 -0.56 11.59 -13.15
C HIS A 238 0.12 11.77 -11.79
N ASP A 239 -0.18 10.94 -10.80
CA ASP A 239 0.43 11.00 -9.47
C ASP A 239 1.96 10.76 -9.53
N PRO A 240 2.46 9.68 -10.19
CA PRO A 240 3.90 9.51 -10.40
C PRO A 240 4.58 10.68 -11.11
N ASN A 241 3.91 11.29 -12.10
CA ASN A 241 4.44 12.47 -12.79
C ASN A 241 4.52 13.70 -11.88
N LYS A 242 3.51 13.91 -11.03
CA LYS A 242 3.53 14.96 -9.99
C LYS A 242 4.65 14.71 -8.98
N ASP A 243 4.81 13.47 -8.53
CA ASP A 243 5.88 13.08 -7.60
C ASP A 243 7.25 13.38 -8.22
N LYS A 244 7.46 13.07 -9.50
CA LYS A 244 8.70 13.42 -10.21
C LYS A 244 8.96 14.93 -10.25
N GLN A 245 7.95 15.75 -10.48
CA GLN A 245 8.09 17.21 -10.45
C GLN A 245 8.43 17.72 -9.05
N VAL A 246 7.78 17.19 -8.02
CA VAL A 246 8.08 17.55 -6.62
C VAL A 246 9.51 17.16 -6.28
N ALA A 247 9.94 15.93 -6.60
CA ALA A 247 11.30 15.45 -6.35
C ALA A 247 12.37 16.36 -6.96
N MET A 248 12.17 16.81 -8.21
CA MET A 248 13.07 17.75 -8.90
C MET A 248 13.14 19.14 -8.24
N SER A 249 12.09 19.54 -7.51
CA SER A 249 12.03 20.83 -6.82
C SER A 249 12.61 20.81 -5.40
N LEU A 250 12.87 19.62 -4.84
CA LEU A 250 13.39 19.48 -3.49
C LEU A 250 14.85 19.94 -3.42
N LYS A 251 15.12 20.88 -2.52
CA LYS A 251 16.49 21.27 -2.17
C LYS A 251 17.06 20.25 -1.19
N SER A 252 18.18 19.63 -1.56
CA SER A 252 18.94 18.79 -0.64
C SER A 252 19.64 19.66 0.39
N MET A 253 19.62 19.23 1.65
CA MET A 253 20.47 19.78 2.71
C MET A 253 21.82 19.06 2.79
N SER A 254 21.86 17.79 2.41
CA SER A 254 23.06 16.95 2.40
C SER A 254 23.74 16.93 1.04
N ASN A 255 25.06 16.70 1.07
CA ASN A 255 25.86 16.43 -0.13
C ASN A 255 26.03 14.93 -0.42
N PHE A 256 25.56 14.03 0.46
CA PHE A 256 25.63 12.57 0.33
C PHE A 256 27.06 12.06 0.05
N SER A 257 28.02 12.47 0.89
CA SER A 257 29.44 12.12 0.74
C SER A 257 29.75 10.65 1.08
N ASN A 258 28.92 9.99 1.89
CA ASN A 258 29.03 8.56 2.19
C ASN A 258 28.58 7.69 1.00
N GLU A 259 29.35 6.64 0.68
CA GLU A 259 29.06 5.73 -0.43
C GLU A 259 27.79 4.88 -0.20
N THR A 260 27.66 4.30 0.99
CA THR A 260 26.48 3.52 1.38
C THR A 260 25.21 4.36 1.27
N SER A 261 25.25 5.62 1.70
CA SER A 261 24.13 6.57 1.53
C SER A 261 23.76 6.77 0.07
N ARG A 262 24.74 6.95 -0.83
CA ARG A 262 24.47 7.08 -2.28
C ARG A 262 23.84 5.83 -2.88
N LEU A 263 24.32 4.64 -2.49
CA LEU A 263 23.76 3.37 -2.96
C LEU A 263 22.32 3.18 -2.48
N MET A 264 22.05 3.40 -1.20
CA MET A 264 20.69 3.32 -0.64
C MET A 264 19.76 4.35 -1.27
N LYS A 265 20.26 5.57 -1.51
CA LYS A 265 19.51 6.62 -2.23
C LYS A 265 19.11 6.16 -3.63
N SER A 266 20.05 5.64 -4.42
CA SER A 266 19.74 5.13 -5.75
C SER A 266 18.67 4.03 -5.70
N GLN A 267 18.80 3.08 -4.76
CA GLN A 267 17.85 1.98 -4.61
C GLN A 267 16.42 2.48 -4.32
N TYR A 268 16.26 3.41 -3.36
CA TYR A 268 14.94 3.92 -2.98
C TYR A 268 14.39 4.98 -3.95
N GLU A 269 15.24 5.61 -4.77
CA GLU A 269 14.77 6.46 -5.87
C GLU A 269 14.28 5.65 -7.07
N GLU A 270 14.87 4.47 -7.30
CA GLU A 270 14.37 3.52 -8.29
C GLU A 270 13.06 2.85 -7.81
N ASN A 271 13.03 2.40 -6.55
CA ASN A 271 11.91 1.67 -5.96
C ASN A 271 11.52 2.26 -4.58
N PRO A 272 10.71 3.34 -4.55
CA PRO A 272 10.28 3.99 -3.31
C PRO A 272 9.49 3.06 -2.38
N PHE A 273 9.81 3.07 -1.08
CA PHE A 273 9.25 2.16 -0.09
C PHE A 273 8.84 2.87 1.22
N PRO A 274 7.78 2.41 1.92
CA PRO A 274 6.80 1.39 1.49
C PRO A 274 5.90 1.91 0.37
N ARG A 275 5.40 1.02 -0.50
CA ARG A 275 4.31 1.38 -1.41
C ARG A 275 2.99 1.18 -0.69
N TRP A 276 2.21 2.26 -0.57
CA TRP A 276 0.91 2.21 0.08
C TRP A 276 -0.05 3.21 -0.58
N ARG A 277 -1.25 2.76 -0.97
CA ARG A 277 -2.27 3.65 -1.55
C ARG A 277 -3.24 4.22 -0.50
N TYR A 278 -3.49 3.41 0.52
CA TYR A 278 -4.50 3.63 1.55
C TYR A 278 -3.82 3.66 2.92
N THR A 279 -4.32 4.51 3.82
CA THR A 279 -3.83 4.59 5.22
C THR A 279 -4.91 4.10 6.17
N LEU A 280 -4.58 3.99 7.46
CA LEU A 280 -5.61 3.88 8.48
C LEU A 280 -6.49 5.14 8.50
N ARG A 281 -7.71 4.97 9.02
CA ARG A 281 -8.62 6.06 9.38
C ARG A 281 -7.86 6.99 10.31
N PRO A 282 -7.76 8.29 9.99
CA PRO A 282 -7.05 9.22 10.85
C PRO A 282 -7.74 9.21 12.23
N MET A 283 -6.95 8.95 13.26
CA MET A 283 -7.34 9.29 14.63
C MET A 283 -7.02 10.76 14.81
N GLU A 284 -7.84 11.48 15.58
CA GLU A 284 -7.60 12.89 15.88
C GLU A 284 -7.31 13.07 17.37
N ASN A 285 -6.45 14.03 17.67
CA ASN A 285 -6.14 14.46 19.03
C ASN A 285 -5.62 13.34 19.94
N ILE A 286 -4.78 12.44 19.42
CA ILE A 286 -4.12 11.44 20.26
C ILE A 286 -3.15 12.17 21.19
N ASP A 287 -3.28 11.95 22.50
CA ASP A 287 -2.30 12.42 23.46
C ASP A 287 -1.09 11.48 23.46
N ILE A 288 0.07 12.00 23.04
CA ILE A 288 1.31 11.24 23.01
C ILE A 288 1.76 10.84 24.43
N ASN A 289 1.38 11.60 25.45
CA ASN A 289 1.75 11.34 26.85
C ASN A 289 1.16 10.02 27.35
N GLU A 290 -0.02 9.63 26.86
CA GLU A 290 -0.63 8.34 27.20
C GLU A 290 0.22 7.14 26.72
N LEU A 291 0.96 7.31 25.62
CA LEU A 291 1.85 6.30 25.07
C LEU A 291 3.23 6.33 25.72
N THR A 292 3.73 7.52 26.08
CA THR A 292 5.09 7.70 26.61
C THR A 292 5.17 7.56 28.13
N LYS A 293 4.06 7.62 28.88
CA LYS A 293 4.05 7.55 30.36
C LYS A 293 4.75 6.33 30.97
N ARG A 294 4.87 5.23 30.22
CA ARG A 294 5.57 4.01 30.65
C ARG A 294 7.10 4.12 30.53
N PHE A 295 7.58 5.07 29.74
CA PHE A 295 8.99 5.24 29.38
C PHE A 295 9.58 6.56 29.88
N SER A 296 8.74 7.56 30.15
CA SER A 296 9.16 8.86 30.66
C SER A 296 8.13 9.45 31.63
N GLN A 297 8.63 10.19 32.62
CA GLN A 297 7.81 11.04 33.49
C GLN A 297 7.64 12.46 32.90
N THR A 298 8.37 12.79 31.83
CA THR A 298 8.28 14.07 31.13
C THR A 298 6.93 14.17 30.42
N SER A 299 6.22 15.27 30.65
CA SER A 299 5.04 15.63 29.87
C SER A 299 5.46 16.48 28.67
N PHE A 300 5.15 15.99 27.47
CA PHE A 300 5.43 16.67 26.22
C PHE A 300 4.23 17.55 25.85
N LYS A 301 4.45 18.87 25.87
CA LYS A 301 3.51 19.89 25.38
C LYS A 301 4.05 20.40 24.05
N GLU A 302 3.23 20.37 23.01
CA GLU A 302 3.64 20.73 21.64
C GLU A 302 4.92 20.01 21.14
N PRO A 303 4.96 18.67 21.17
CA PRO A 303 6.17 17.91 20.91
C PRO A 303 6.74 18.17 19.51
N GLU A 304 8.06 18.37 19.46
CA GLU A 304 8.86 18.34 18.25
C GLU A 304 9.29 16.90 17.97
N ILE A 305 8.71 16.28 16.93
CA ILE A 305 8.87 14.86 16.64
C ILE A 305 9.66 14.68 15.33
N LEU A 306 10.81 13.98 15.39
CA LEU A 306 11.59 13.61 14.22
C LEU A 306 11.23 12.19 13.75
N ILE A 307 10.88 12.05 12.48
CA ILE A 307 10.80 10.77 11.76
C ILE A 307 12.06 10.64 10.90
N ALA A 308 13.02 9.88 11.39
CA ALA A 308 14.32 9.64 10.80
C ALA A 308 14.26 8.49 9.79
N GLY A 309 14.30 8.83 8.50
CA GLY A 309 14.12 7.90 7.38
C GLY A 309 12.64 7.62 7.14
N CYS A 310 11.88 8.66 6.83
CA CYS A 310 10.43 8.58 6.73
C CYS A 310 9.92 7.80 5.51
N GLY A 311 10.79 7.48 4.55
CA GLY A 311 10.46 6.84 3.28
C GLY A 311 9.34 7.59 2.57
N THR A 312 8.34 6.84 2.10
CA THR A 312 7.13 7.39 1.45
C THR A 312 6.13 8.02 2.43
N GLY A 313 6.50 8.22 3.70
CA GLY A 313 5.78 9.07 4.64
C GLY A 313 4.62 8.43 5.40
N GLN A 314 4.38 7.11 5.26
CA GLN A 314 3.26 6.46 5.96
C GLN A 314 3.30 6.69 7.48
N GLN A 315 4.50 6.56 8.06
CA GLN A 315 4.72 6.80 9.48
C GLN A 315 4.55 8.27 9.83
N ALA A 316 5.16 9.20 9.07
CA ALA A 316 5.01 10.63 9.30
C ALA A 316 3.53 11.08 9.32
N LEU A 317 2.72 10.57 8.39
CA LEU A 317 1.28 10.81 8.33
C LEU A 317 0.49 10.16 9.47
N THR A 318 1.01 9.07 10.06
CA THR A 318 0.40 8.46 11.25
C THR A 318 0.68 9.33 12.47
N TYR A 319 1.93 9.75 12.66
CA TYR A 319 2.33 10.58 13.80
C TYR A 319 1.78 12.01 13.72
N SER A 320 1.39 12.51 12.55
CA SER A 320 0.73 13.82 12.46
C SER A 320 -0.61 13.92 13.19
N SER A 321 -1.20 12.79 13.61
CA SER A 321 -2.43 12.73 14.42
C SER A 321 -2.23 13.12 15.89
N TYR A 322 -1.00 13.18 16.38
CA TYR A 322 -0.73 13.56 17.76
C TYR A 322 -1.07 15.03 17.99
N LYS A 323 -1.80 15.27 19.08
CA LYS A 323 -2.28 16.59 19.46
C LYS A 323 -1.11 17.57 19.61
N ASP A 324 -1.30 18.77 19.07
CA ASP A 324 -0.38 19.92 19.15
C ASP A 324 1.06 19.62 18.67
N SER A 325 1.28 18.53 17.93
CA SER A 325 2.63 18.10 17.53
C SER A 325 3.12 18.75 16.23
N LYS A 326 4.44 18.95 16.14
CA LYS A 326 5.14 19.29 14.91
C LYS A 326 6.01 18.13 14.48
N ILE A 327 5.75 17.63 13.28
CA ILE A 327 6.47 16.49 12.71
C ILE A 327 7.56 17.01 11.76
N HIS A 328 8.76 16.47 11.90
CA HIS A 328 9.89 16.69 11.02
C HIS A 328 10.26 15.35 10.39
N ALA A 329 10.06 15.21 9.10
CA ALA A 329 10.25 13.97 8.37
C ALA A 329 11.45 14.11 7.43
N VAL A 330 12.45 13.26 7.61
CA VAL A 330 13.70 13.31 6.83
C VAL A 330 13.88 12.02 6.06
N ASP A 331 14.36 12.12 4.82
CA ASP A 331 14.77 10.96 4.04
C ASP A 331 15.82 11.35 2.99
N LEU A 332 16.67 10.40 2.61
CA LEU A 332 17.69 10.58 1.58
C LEU A 332 17.12 10.46 0.14
N SER A 333 15.93 9.88 -0.02
CA SER A 333 15.30 9.65 -1.32
C SER A 333 14.33 10.78 -1.65
N SER A 334 14.72 11.61 -2.61
CA SER A 334 13.88 12.70 -3.12
C SER A 334 12.54 12.19 -3.68
N VAL A 335 12.55 11.01 -4.31
CA VAL A 335 11.35 10.37 -4.87
C VAL A 335 10.41 9.89 -3.76
N SER A 336 10.94 9.31 -2.69
CA SER A 336 10.13 8.88 -1.54
C SER A 336 9.50 10.08 -0.82
N LEU A 337 10.27 11.16 -0.61
CA LEU A 337 9.74 12.40 -0.04
C LEU A 337 8.67 13.05 -0.89
N ALA A 338 8.84 13.05 -2.22
CA ALA A 338 7.83 13.60 -3.12
C ALA A 338 6.48 12.89 -2.96
N TYR A 339 6.50 11.56 -2.87
CA TYR A 339 5.31 10.77 -2.57
C TYR A 339 4.69 11.17 -1.22
N ALA A 340 5.51 11.24 -0.18
CA ALA A 340 5.08 11.62 1.18
C ALA A 340 4.41 13.01 1.19
N ILE A 341 5.02 14.00 0.53
CA ILE A 341 4.51 15.37 0.41
C ILE A 341 3.18 15.39 -0.32
N ARG A 342 3.05 14.69 -1.46
CA ARG A 342 1.77 14.61 -2.18
C ARG A 342 0.69 13.98 -1.30
N LYS A 343 1.02 12.90 -0.58
CA LYS A 343 0.06 12.23 0.32
C LYS A 343 -0.35 13.08 1.51
N ALA A 344 0.56 13.86 2.10
CA ALA A 344 0.21 14.83 3.12
C ALA A 344 -0.78 15.88 2.57
N LYS A 345 -0.52 16.41 1.36
CA LYS A 345 -1.41 17.36 0.68
C LYS A 345 -2.79 16.78 0.38
N GLU A 346 -2.87 15.56 -0.14
CA GLU A 346 -4.14 14.86 -0.41
C GLU A 346 -5.00 14.71 0.84
N LYS A 347 -4.37 14.59 2.02
CA LYS A 347 -5.04 14.46 3.32
C LYS A 347 -5.18 15.76 4.09
N ASN A 348 -4.77 16.90 3.50
CA ASN A 348 -4.79 18.21 4.14
C ASN A 348 -4.02 18.23 5.48
N ILE A 349 -2.94 17.46 5.59
CA ILE A 349 -2.07 17.43 6.77
C ILE A 349 -1.04 18.57 6.66
N LYS A 350 -0.99 19.43 7.69
CA LYS A 350 -0.23 20.69 7.67
C LYS A 350 0.90 20.78 8.69
N ASN A 351 0.95 19.88 9.66
CA ASN A 351 1.94 19.89 10.75
C ASN A 351 3.18 19.02 10.46
N ILE A 352 3.47 18.71 9.19
CA ILE A 352 4.67 17.96 8.80
C ILE A 352 5.60 18.85 7.95
N ASN A 353 6.85 18.94 8.36
CA ASN A 353 7.94 19.51 7.59
C ASN A 353 8.78 18.39 6.98
N PHE A 354 9.06 18.43 5.67
CA PHE A 354 9.84 17.42 4.97
C PHE A 354 11.23 17.95 4.60
N TYR A 355 12.26 17.13 4.80
CA TYR A 355 13.65 17.50 4.51
C TYR A 355 14.36 16.39 3.73
N HIS A 356 14.95 16.77 2.59
CA HIS A 356 15.83 15.90 1.82
C HIS A 356 17.23 15.97 2.43
N LEU A 357 17.53 14.97 3.26
CA LEU A 357 18.64 15.00 4.21
C LEU A 357 19.10 13.57 4.52
N ASP A 358 20.41 13.37 4.60
CA ASP A 358 21.03 12.14 5.08
C ASP A 358 20.92 12.06 6.61
N LEU A 359 20.68 10.87 7.14
CA LEU A 359 20.64 10.65 8.59
C LEU A 359 21.97 10.92 9.28
N LEU A 360 23.08 10.90 8.56
CA LEU A 360 24.38 11.28 9.12
C LEU A 360 24.48 12.80 9.35
N ASP A 361 23.69 13.60 8.65
CA ASP A 361 23.79 15.07 8.64
C ASP A 361 22.65 15.77 9.42
N LEU A 362 22.01 15.08 10.38
CA LEU A 362 20.82 15.60 11.09
C LEU A 362 21.03 16.94 11.79
N GLU A 363 22.26 17.23 12.23
CA GLU A 363 22.61 18.50 12.87
C GLU A 363 22.41 19.71 11.95
N LEU A 364 22.42 19.53 10.62
CA LEU A 364 22.11 20.59 9.65
C LEU A 364 20.70 21.18 9.82
N LEU A 365 19.79 20.46 10.48
CA LEU A 365 18.47 20.98 10.84
C LEU A 365 18.53 22.09 11.88
N ASN A 366 19.64 22.24 12.60
CA ASN A 366 19.81 23.18 13.71
C ASN A 366 18.65 23.12 14.72
N LYS A 367 18.19 21.90 15.02
CA LYS A 367 17.02 21.65 15.88
C LYS A 367 17.27 20.49 16.83
N LYS A 368 16.59 20.54 17.99
CA LYS A 368 16.52 19.44 18.95
C LYS A 368 15.09 18.93 19.05
N PHE A 369 14.92 17.62 19.23
CA PHE A 369 13.63 16.94 19.21
C PHE A 369 13.27 16.34 20.56
N ASP A 370 11.99 16.38 20.91
CA ASP A 370 11.45 15.73 22.11
C ASP A 370 11.37 14.22 21.92
N ILE A 371 10.97 13.79 20.71
CA ILE A 371 10.79 12.39 20.35
C ILE A 371 11.41 12.16 18.98
N ILE A 372 12.20 11.10 18.87
CA ILE A 372 12.79 10.64 17.61
C ILE A 372 12.29 9.23 17.33
N ILE A 373 11.83 8.99 16.11
CA ILE A 373 11.42 7.68 15.63
C ILE A 373 12.29 7.32 14.43
N SER A 374 13.03 6.22 14.52
CA SER A 374 13.80 5.66 13.41
C SER A 374 13.54 4.17 13.29
N THR A 375 12.86 3.77 12.23
CA THR A 375 12.47 2.37 12.01
C THR A 375 12.88 1.93 10.62
N GLY A 376 13.64 0.85 10.49
CA GLY A 376 14.04 0.37 9.16
C GLY A 376 15.29 1.04 8.58
N CYS A 377 16.04 1.84 9.35
CA CYS A 377 17.11 2.68 8.79
C CYS A 377 18.52 2.26 9.22
N LEU A 378 18.81 2.28 10.53
CA LEU A 378 20.19 2.19 11.04
C LEU A 378 20.93 0.92 10.63
N HIS A 379 20.25 -0.23 10.52
CA HIS A 379 20.87 -1.51 10.19
C HIS A 379 21.29 -1.66 8.72
N HIS A 380 20.99 -0.66 7.89
CA HIS A 380 21.49 -0.59 6.51
C HIS A 380 22.77 0.25 6.38
N MET A 381 23.17 0.94 7.43
CA MET A 381 24.35 1.79 7.42
C MET A 381 25.62 0.95 7.53
N GLU A 382 26.71 1.46 6.97
CA GLU A 382 28.04 0.85 7.11
C GLU A 382 28.46 0.76 8.58
N LYS A 383 28.20 1.84 9.32
CA LYS A 383 28.40 1.96 10.77
C LYS A 383 27.10 2.44 11.42
N PRO A 384 26.25 1.52 11.91
CA PRO A 384 24.99 1.88 12.56
C PRO A 384 25.17 2.81 13.78
N GLU A 385 26.33 2.77 14.43
CA GLU A 385 26.70 3.60 15.58
C GLU A 385 26.74 5.09 15.21
N ASP A 386 27.30 5.44 14.05
CA ASP A 386 27.37 6.82 13.56
C ASP A 386 25.96 7.40 13.34
N GLY A 387 25.04 6.57 12.82
CA GLY A 387 23.64 6.93 12.68
C GLY A 387 22.93 7.12 14.01
N LEU A 388 23.21 6.26 15.00
CA LEU A 388 22.67 6.41 16.35
C LEU A 388 23.21 7.67 17.03
N GLU A 389 24.50 7.96 16.88
CA GLU A 389 25.13 9.17 17.39
C GLU A 389 24.48 10.42 16.81
N SER A 390 24.27 10.47 15.49
CA SER A 390 23.58 11.60 14.84
C SER A 390 22.16 11.82 15.38
N LEU A 391 21.40 10.75 15.66
CA LEU A 391 20.08 10.84 16.30
C LEU A 391 20.17 11.38 17.73
N VAL A 392 21.11 10.87 18.53
CA VAL A 392 21.33 11.32 19.93
C VAL A 392 21.76 12.79 19.96
N ASN A 393 22.59 13.22 19.02
CA ASN A 393 23.06 14.59 18.92
C ASN A 393 21.92 15.57 18.63
N VAL A 394 20.79 15.15 18.06
CA VAL A 394 19.61 16.02 17.87
C VAL A 394 18.50 15.76 18.89
N LEU A 395 18.72 14.91 19.90
CA LEU A 395 17.75 14.65 20.95
C LEU A 395 17.84 15.74 22.05
N LYS A 396 16.69 16.18 22.58
CA LYS A 396 16.65 17.00 23.79
C LYS A 396 16.99 16.16 25.03
N PRO A 397 17.50 16.78 26.11
CA PRO A 397 17.54 16.12 27.41
C PRO A 397 16.15 15.58 27.80
N GLN A 398 16.09 14.36 28.34
CA GLN A 398 14.84 13.63 28.66
C GLN A 398 13.94 13.28 27.45
N GLY A 399 14.44 13.52 26.23
CA GLY A 399 13.76 13.08 25.02
C GLY A 399 13.78 11.55 24.87
N LEU A 400 12.91 11.04 24.00
CA LEU A 400 12.77 9.60 23.75
C LEU A 400 13.19 9.25 22.32
N ILE A 401 13.87 8.12 22.16
CA ILE A 401 14.14 7.52 20.86
C ILE A 401 13.42 6.17 20.77
N TYR A 402 12.61 6.01 19.71
CA TYR A 402 12.06 4.72 19.32
C TYR A 402 12.82 4.16 18.13
N LEU A 403 13.51 3.03 18.33
CA LEU A 403 14.30 2.35 17.31
C LEU A 403 13.63 1.05 16.84
N GLY A 404 13.44 0.92 15.53
CA GLY A 404 12.98 -0.32 14.88
C GLY A 404 14.09 -0.97 14.08
N LEU A 405 14.68 -2.04 14.62
CA LEU A 405 15.78 -2.79 13.99
C LEU A 405 15.36 -4.20 13.56
N TYR A 406 16.07 -4.75 12.58
CA TYR A 406 15.80 -6.09 12.08
C TYR A 406 16.47 -7.16 12.94
N SER A 407 15.65 -8.04 13.50
CA SER A 407 16.13 -9.23 14.23
C SER A 407 16.66 -10.28 13.26
N LYS A 408 17.91 -10.72 13.47
CA LYS A 408 18.53 -11.85 12.74
C LYS A 408 17.66 -13.11 12.82
N ARG A 409 17.05 -13.38 13.97
CA ARG A 409 16.17 -14.54 14.18
C ARG A 409 14.88 -14.41 13.36
N ALA A 410 14.22 -13.25 13.45
CA ALA A 410 12.98 -13.00 12.73
C ALA A 410 13.17 -13.00 11.20
N ARG A 411 14.37 -12.65 10.72
CA ARG A 411 14.71 -12.65 9.28
C ARG A 411 15.41 -13.91 8.80
N SER A 412 15.45 -14.97 9.61
CA SER A 412 16.17 -16.21 9.26
C SER A 412 15.70 -16.84 7.94
N GLU A 413 14.41 -16.78 7.64
CA GLU A 413 13.85 -17.25 6.36
C GLU A 413 14.33 -16.41 5.17
N ILE A 414 14.42 -15.09 5.32
CA ILE A 414 14.92 -14.19 4.26
C ILE A 414 16.40 -14.49 3.98
N GLU A 415 17.20 -14.67 5.03
CA GLU A 415 18.61 -15.02 4.92
C GLU A 415 18.82 -16.41 4.29
N TRP A 416 17.97 -17.37 4.64
CA TRP A 416 17.95 -18.68 3.98
C TRP A 416 17.60 -18.56 2.50
N THR A 417 16.56 -17.80 2.14
CA THR A 417 16.13 -17.58 0.75
C THR A 417 17.22 -16.93 -0.08
N ARG A 418 17.90 -15.89 0.43
CA ARG A 418 19.06 -15.27 -0.24
C ARG A 418 20.17 -16.27 -0.53
N LYS A 419 20.51 -17.12 0.45
CA LYS A 419 21.51 -18.19 0.27
C LYS A 419 21.05 -19.23 -0.74
N TYR A 420 19.77 -19.60 -0.71
CA TYR A 420 19.18 -20.55 -1.64
C TYR A 420 19.23 -20.04 -3.08
N ILE A 421 18.79 -18.80 -3.33
CA ILE A 421 18.87 -18.11 -4.62
C ILE A 421 20.30 -18.12 -5.15
N LYS A 422 21.26 -17.65 -4.34
CA LYS A 422 22.68 -17.63 -4.70
C LYS A 422 23.21 -19.02 -5.03
N LYS A 423 22.86 -20.03 -4.22
CA LYS A 423 23.28 -21.43 -4.42
C LYS A 423 22.70 -22.02 -5.70
N LYS A 424 21.45 -21.67 -6.02
CA LYS A 424 20.74 -22.17 -7.20
C LYS A 424 21.02 -21.34 -8.47
N LYS A 425 21.75 -20.23 -8.35
CA LYS A 425 21.99 -19.28 -9.45
C LYS A 425 20.68 -18.86 -10.13
N ILE A 426 19.67 -18.61 -9.31
CA ILE A 426 18.40 -18.07 -9.80
C ILE A 426 18.66 -16.62 -10.15
N ASP A 427 18.42 -16.24 -11.40
CA ASP A 427 18.37 -14.82 -11.79
C ASP A 427 17.16 -14.19 -11.10
N VAL A 428 17.41 -13.09 -10.39
CA VAL A 428 16.40 -12.34 -9.61
C VAL A 428 16.30 -10.93 -10.14
#